data_AF-A0A6C0HIM8-F1
#
_entry.id   AF-A0A6C0HIM8-F1
#
_cell.length_a   1.000
_cell.length_b   1.000
_cell.length_c   1.000
_cell.angle_alpha   90.00
_cell.angle_beta   90.00
_cell.angle_gamma   90.00
#
_symmetry.space_group_name_H-M   'P 1'
#
loop_
_entity.id
_entity.type
_entity.pdbx_description
1 polymer ?
#
loop_
_entity_poly.entity_id
_entity_poly.type
_entity_poly.pdbx_seq_one_letter_code
_entity_poly.pdbx_strand_id
1 'polypeptide(L)'
;MEKFTKDLDDLVPYFKCQKTNLTTNLEKNYKENLHFIKRKTTATCKQNGGQNKIQYLLTESAFDLLKNSYNLRNRYIVDISDTAKSINIGMCVENQTIGFIENAFKGVIDCKRQFTMGKYRIDLYFPDYRLAVECDENNHIDRDPIMEKIREDYIISRGNKLIRFNPNTKQFDLSDVIREIFIIILK
;
A
#
# COMPACT_ATOMS: atom_id res chain seq x y z
N MET A 1 -30.29 7.34 14.99
CA MET A 1 -29.53 6.66 13.92
C MET A 1 -29.32 7.66 12.80
N GLU A 2 -28.09 7.82 12.32
CA GLU A 2 -27.82 8.64 11.13
C GLU A 2 -28.55 8.07 9.92
N LYS A 3 -29.07 8.95 9.06
CA LYS A 3 -29.81 8.57 7.86
C LYS A 3 -28.81 8.33 6.73
N PHE A 4 -28.88 7.16 6.10
CA PHE A 4 -28.09 6.84 4.92
C PHE A 4 -28.70 7.52 3.69
N THR A 5 -27.92 8.36 3.00
CA THR A 5 -28.41 9.28 1.96
C THR A 5 -27.75 9.06 0.59
N LYS A 6 -26.64 8.31 0.52
CA LYS A 6 -25.82 8.17 -0.71
C LYS A 6 -25.47 6.72 -1.03
N ASP A 7 -25.33 6.41 -2.32
CA ASP A 7 -24.81 5.13 -2.82
C ASP A 7 -23.35 5.28 -3.24
N LEU A 8 -22.57 4.19 -3.16
CA LEU A 8 -21.27 4.11 -3.80
C LEU A 8 -21.28 4.35 -5.32
N ASP A 9 -22.38 4.04 -6.00
CA ASP A 9 -22.50 4.29 -7.44
C ASP A 9 -22.33 5.79 -7.79
N ASP A 10 -22.59 6.70 -6.84
CA ASP A 10 -22.36 8.14 -7.00
C ASP A 10 -20.85 8.49 -7.10
N LEU A 11 -19.96 7.62 -6.60
CA LEU A 11 -18.51 7.84 -6.57
C LEU A 11 -17.77 7.24 -7.77
N VAL A 12 -18.36 6.24 -8.43
CA VAL A 12 -17.76 5.55 -9.58
C VAL A 12 -17.40 6.54 -10.71
N PRO A 13 -18.29 7.47 -11.13
CA PRO A 13 -17.95 8.47 -12.15
C PRO A 13 -16.88 9.47 -11.68
N TYR A 14 -16.92 9.83 -10.40
CA TYR A 14 -16.03 10.85 -9.83
C TYR A 14 -14.57 10.38 -9.80
N PHE A 15 -14.36 9.13 -9.41
CA PHE A 15 -13.02 8.54 -9.30
C PHE A 15 -12.55 7.80 -10.55
N LYS A 16 -13.42 7.68 -11.57
CA LYS A 16 -13.13 6.97 -12.82
C LYS A 16 -12.56 5.56 -12.57
N CYS A 17 -13.11 4.86 -11.57
CA CYS A 17 -12.62 3.56 -11.13
C CYS A 17 -13.77 2.55 -10.99
N GLN A 18 -13.45 1.26 -10.99
CA GLN A 18 -14.45 0.21 -10.78
C GLN A 18 -15.00 0.25 -9.34
N LYS A 19 -16.31 -0.04 -9.19
CA LYS A 19 -16.99 -0.12 -7.88
C LYS A 19 -16.29 -1.06 -6.91
N THR A 20 -15.73 -2.17 -7.41
CA THR A 20 -14.94 -3.14 -6.64
C THR A 20 -13.79 -2.49 -5.90
N ASN A 21 -13.07 -1.55 -6.54
CA ASN A 21 -11.95 -0.85 -5.91
C ASN A 21 -12.42 0.07 -4.78
N LEU A 22 -13.58 0.72 -4.92
CA LEU A 22 -14.17 1.55 -3.85
C LEU A 22 -14.57 0.69 -2.65
N THR A 23 -15.19 -0.47 -2.89
CA THR A 23 -15.62 -1.38 -1.82
C THR A 23 -14.45 -1.95 -1.02
N THR A 24 -13.31 -2.24 -1.65
CA THR A 24 -12.12 -2.73 -0.93
C THR A 24 -11.53 -1.68 0.02
N ASN A 25 -11.71 -0.39 -0.29
CA ASN A 25 -11.24 0.72 0.55
C ASN A 25 -12.20 1.01 1.71
N LEU A 26 -13.49 0.70 1.54
CA LEU A 26 -14.48 0.82 2.61
C LEU A 26 -14.23 -0.15 3.76
N GLU A 27 -13.65 -1.33 3.56
CA GLU A 27 -13.37 -2.26 4.68
C GLU A 27 -12.16 -1.83 5.53
N LYS A 28 -11.32 -0.91 5.02
CA LYS A 28 -10.02 -0.54 5.63
C LYS A 28 -10.02 0.80 6.37
N ASN A 29 -11.15 1.51 6.44
CA ASN A 29 -11.21 2.79 7.15
C ASN A 29 -11.46 2.59 8.66
N TYR A 30 -10.40 2.22 9.38
CA TYR A 30 -10.43 1.96 10.82
C TYR A 30 -10.51 3.23 11.69
N LYS A 31 -10.36 4.43 11.10
CA LYS A 31 -10.20 5.67 11.86
C LYS A 31 -11.51 6.24 12.40
N GLU A 32 -12.64 5.98 11.72
CA GLU A 32 -13.90 6.70 11.96
C GLU A 32 -15.10 5.76 12.24
N ASN A 33 -14.90 4.46 12.45
CA ASN A 33 -16.00 3.47 12.61
C ASN A 33 -17.03 3.51 11.46
N LEU A 34 -16.67 2.88 10.34
CA LEU A 34 -17.44 2.80 9.08
C LEU A 34 -18.98 2.72 9.21
N HIS A 35 -19.67 3.70 8.65
CA HIS A 35 -21.13 3.78 8.57
C HIS A 35 -21.67 3.38 7.19
N PHE A 36 -21.62 2.09 6.83
CA PHE A 36 -22.29 1.60 5.63
C PHE A 36 -23.25 0.43 5.88
N ILE A 37 -24.31 0.35 5.06
CA ILE A 37 -25.23 -0.80 5.04
C ILE A 37 -25.11 -1.52 3.70
N LYS A 38 -24.84 -2.82 3.78
CA LYS A 38 -24.89 -3.74 2.64
C LYS A 38 -26.34 -4.17 2.40
N ARG A 39 -26.96 -3.66 1.33
CA ARG A 39 -28.29 -4.07 0.90
C ARG A 39 -28.17 -4.98 -0.33
N LYS A 40 -28.77 -6.17 -0.26
CA LYS A 40 -28.93 -7.01 -1.46
C LYS A 40 -29.97 -6.36 -2.36
N THR A 41 -29.62 -6.05 -3.60
CA THR A 41 -30.59 -5.54 -4.57
C THR A 41 -31.38 -6.71 -5.13
N THR A 42 -32.69 -6.74 -4.89
CA THR A 42 -33.61 -7.80 -5.35
C THR A 42 -34.04 -7.63 -6.82
N ALA A 43 -33.38 -6.76 -7.59
CA ALA A 43 -33.74 -6.51 -8.98
C ALA A 43 -33.60 -7.81 -9.80
N THR A 44 -34.75 -8.36 -10.18
CA THR A 44 -34.88 -9.53 -11.04
C THR A 44 -34.50 -9.14 -12.48
N CYS A 45 -33.22 -9.20 -12.79
CA CYS A 45 -32.73 -9.17 -14.16
C CYS A 45 -32.41 -10.62 -14.58
N LYS A 46 -32.82 -11.03 -15.79
CA LYS A 46 -32.58 -12.36 -16.35
C LYS A 46 -31.13 -12.80 -16.11
N GLN A 47 -30.96 -13.90 -15.39
CA GLN A 47 -29.66 -14.40 -14.95
C GLN A 47 -29.03 -15.26 -16.04
N ASN A 48 -27.99 -14.74 -16.69
CA ASN A 48 -26.94 -15.54 -17.29
C ASN A 48 -25.66 -15.27 -16.47
N GLY A 49 -25.40 -16.10 -15.46
CA GLY A 49 -24.20 -16.01 -14.61
C GLY A 49 -24.28 -14.92 -13.53
N GLY A 50 -24.53 -15.34 -12.29
CA GLY A 50 -24.88 -14.45 -11.17
C GLY A 50 -23.76 -13.51 -10.72
N GLN A 51 -23.91 -12.22 -11.01
CA GLN A 51 -23.38 -11.17 -10.15
C GLN A 51 -24.48 -10.71 -9.22
N ASN A 52 -24.38 -11.07 -7.94
CA ASN A 52 -25.19 -10.46 -6.89
C ASN A 52 -24.88 -8.95 -6.89
N LYS A 53 -25.82 -8.14 -7.39
CA LYS A 53 -25.72 -6.68 -7.28
C LYS A 53 -25.94 -6.30 -5.83
N ILE A 54 -24.83 -6.03 -5.14
CA ILE A 54 -24.82 -5.55 -3.78
C ILE A 54 -24.80 -4.02 -3.84
N GLN A 55 -25.72 -3.41 -3.11
CA GLN A 55 -25.76 -1.97 -2.89
C GLN A 55 -25.14 -1.65 -1.54
N TYR A 56 -24.33 -0.60 -1.48
CA TYR A 56 -23.72 -0.10 -0.25
C TYR A 56 -24.22 1.34 -0.05
N LEU A 57 -24.80 1.60 1.12
CA LEU A 57 -25.33 2.92 1.47
C LEU A 57 -24.46 3.58 2.52
N LEU A 58 -24.18 4.87 2.36
CA LEU A 58 -23.35 5.69 3.26
C LEU A 58 -24.18 6.82 3.88
N THR A 59 -23.81 7.26 5.08
CA THR A 59 -24.23 8.55 5.63
C THR A 59 -23.52 9.69 4.90
N GLU A 60 -24.05 10.91 4.96
CA GLU A 60 -23.44 12.06 4.27
C GLU A 60 -21.99 12.31 4.75
N SER A 61 -21.74 12.18 6.06
CA SER A 61 -20.41 12.31 6.66
C SER A 61 -19.44 11.25 6.14
N ALA A 62 -19.87 9.98 6.09
CA ALA A 62 -19.05 8.89 5.56
C ALA A 62 -18.77 9.02 4.06
N PHE A 63 -19.72 9.56 3.29
CA PHE A 63 -19.54 9.86 1.87
C PHE A 63 -18.47 10.94 1.65
N ASP A 64 -18.54 12.06 2.37
CA ASP A 64 -17.55 13.13 2.25
C ASP A 64 -16.15 12.70 2.72
N LEU A 65 -16.06 11.92 3.80
CA LEU A 65 -14.80 11.33 4.25
C LEU A 65 -14.18 10.40 3.19
N LEU A 66 -14.98 9.50 2.60
CA LEU A 66 -14.51 8.63 1.53
C LEU A 66 -14.06 9.45 0.32
N LYS A 67 -14.84 10.47 -0.06
CA LYS A 67 -14.54 11.38 -1.17
C LYS A 67 -13.17 12.06 -0.98
N ASN A 68 -12.92 12.55 0.22
CA ASN A 68 -11.67 13.23 0.55
C ASN A 68 -10.50 12.24 0.67
N SER A 69 -10.70 11.09 1.31
CA SER A 69 -9.66 10.06 1.52
C SER A 69 -9.16 9.42 0.22
N TYR A 70 -10.04 9.18 -0.75
CA TYR A 70 -9.66 8.56 -2.02
C TYR A 70 -8.85 9.52 -2.92
N ASN A 71 -9.04 10.84 -2.75
CA ASN A 71 -8.30 11.91 -3.44
C ASN A 71 -7.03 12.40 -2.71
N LEU A 72 -6.78 11.95 -1.47
CA LEU A 72 -5.68 12.45 -0.64
C LEU A 72 -4.27 12.11 -1.17
N ARG A 73 -4.15 11.32 -2.24
CA ARG A 73 -2.84 10.91 -2.78
C ARG A 73 -2.00 12.01 -3.43
N ASN A 74 -2.47 13.24 -3.68
CA ASN A 74 -1.64 14.17 -4.48
C ASN A 74 -1.68 15.68 -4.18
N ARG A 75 -2.48 16.24 -3.26
CA ARG A 75 -2.48 17.72 -3.09
C ARG A 75 -2.57 18.29 -1.68
N TYR A 76 -3.13 17.57 -0.72
CA TYR A 76 -3.40 18.11 0.63
C TYR A 76 -2.44 17.63 1.73
N ILE A 77 -1.43 16.83 1.37
CA ILE A 77 -0.45 16.32 2.35
C ILE A 77 0.42 17.46 2.91
N VAL A 78 0.66 18.52 2.14
CA VAL A 78 1.45 19.68 2.58
C VAL A 78 0.61 20.57 3.51
N ASP A 79 -0.58 21.00 3.08
CA ASP A 79 -1.40 21.95 3.84
C ASP A 79 -1.92 21.40 5.18
N ILE A 80 -2.24 20.09 5.26
CA ILE A 80 -2.80 19.50 6.50
C ILE A 80 -1.69 19.18 7.52
N SER A 81 -0.44 18.97 7.09
CA SER A 81 0.70 18.75 8.01
C SER A 81 1.01 20.01 8.84
N ASP A 82 0.82 21.19 8.25
CA ASP A 82 1.09 22.47 8.92
C ASP A 82 0.02 22.84 9.96
N THR A 83 -1.21 22.30 9.84
CA THR A 83 -2.33 22.63 10.74
C THR A 83 -2.66 21.54 11.76
N ALA A 84 -2.56 20.26 11.40
CA ALA A 84 -2.96 19.17 12.27
C ALA A 84 -1.74 18.41 12.79
N LYS A 85 -1.37 18.67 14.06
CA LYS A 85 -0.21 18.11 14.78
C LYS A 85 -0.04 16.58 14.74
N SER A 86 -0.98 15.80 14.19
CA SER A 86 -0.73 14.44 13.70
C SER A 86 -1.86 13.95 12.78
N ILE A 87 -1.49 13.28 11.69
CA ILE A 87 -2.42 12.56 10.82
C ILE A 87 -1.93 11.13 10.71
N ASN A 88 -2.68 10.17 11.27
CA ASN A 88 -2.44 8.75 10.98
C ASN A 88 -2.99 8.43 9.60
N ILE A 89 -2.09 8.36 8.62
CA ILE A 89 -2.34 7.83 7.29
C ILE A 89 -1.98 6.34 7.34
N GLY A 90 -2.94 5.47 7.09
CA GLY A 90 -2.68 4.03 6.95
C GLY A 90 -1.90 3.78 5.66
N MET A 91 -0.58 3.85 5.74
CA MET A 91 0.30 3.42 4.66
C MET A 91 0.63 1.94 4.85
N CYS A 92 0.77 1.20 3.75
CA CYS A 92 1.39 -0.13 3.80
C CYS A 92 2.80 0.05 4.40
N VAL A 93 3.16 -0.77 5.39
CA VAL A 93 4.39 -0.57 6.17
C VAL A 93 5.60 -0.65 5.24
N GLU A 94 5.63 -1.59 4.31
CA GLU A 94 6.60 -1.72 3.22
C GLU A 94 6.67 -0.44 2.39
N ASN A 95 5.52 0.04 1.90
CA ASN A 95 5.51 1.21 1.04
C ASN A 95 6.01 2.46 1.77
N GLN A 96 5.77 2.55 3.08
CA GLN A 96 6.27 3.60 3.95
C GLN A 96 7.78 3.50 4.18
N THR A 97 8.26 2.35 4.65
CA THR A 97 9.68 2.14 4.96
C THR A 97 10.54 2.23 3.71
N ILE A 98 10.14 1.57 2.62
CA ILE A 98 10.81 1.68 1.32
C ILE A 98 10.79 3.12 0.79
N GLY A 99 9.66 3.82 0.94
CA GLY A 99 9.57 5.24 0.54
C GLY A 99 10.51 6.14 1.34
N PHE A 100 10.66 5.91 2.65
CA PHE A 100 11.64 6.63 3.46
C PHE A 100 13.08 6.35 3.04
N ILE A 101 13.41 5.08 2.76
CA ILE A 101 14.75 4.70 2.29
C ILE A 101 15.03 5.38 0.93
N GLU A 102 14.13 5.23 -0.05
CA GLU A 102 14.26 5.91 -1.36
C GLU A 102 14.48 7.42 -1.19
N ASN A 103 13.68 8.07 -0.33
CA ASN A 103 13.78 9.50 -0.11
C ASN A 103 15.12 9.92 0.53
N ALA A 104 15.74 9.08 1.35
CA ALA A 104 17.06 9.35 1.94
C ALA A 104 18.17 9.44 0.88
N PHE A 105 17.98 8.84 -0.30
CA PHE A 105 18.96 8.83 -1.39
C PHE A 105 18.53 9.65 -2.61
N LYS A 106 17.33 10.23 -2.57
CA LYS A 106 16.71 10.94 -3.69
C LYS A 106 17.59 12.10 -4.19
N GLY A 107 17.86 12.09 -5.50
CA GLY A 107 18.66 13.12 -6.15
C GLY A 107 20.17 13.00 -5.94
N VAL A 108 20.62 12.02 -5.16
CA VAL A 108 22.04 11.74 -4.93
C VAL A 108 22.43 10.40 -5.55
N ILE A 109 21.58 9.37 -5.43
CA ILE A 109 21.84 8.02 -5.94
C ILE A 109 20.61 7.51 -6.71
N ASP A 110 20.82 6.87 -7.86
CA ASP A 110 19.73 6.22 -8.61
C ASP A 110 19.21 5.00 -7.82
N CYS A 111 17.91 4.98 -7.59
CA CYS A 111 17.22 3.88 -6.94
C CYS A 111 15.88 3.63 -7.64
N LYS A 112 15.53 2.36 -7.77
CA LYS A 112 14.37 1.90 -8.53
C LYS A 112 13.46 1.07 -7.64
N ARG A 113 12.25 1.57 -7.44
CA ARG A 113 11.22 0.83 -6.72
C ARG A 113 10.64 -0.29 -7.57
N GLN A 114 10.28 -1.39 -6.89
CA GLN A 114 9.56 -2.50 -7.50
C GLN A 114 10.25 -3.01 -8.79
N PHE A 115 11.58 -3.08 -8.73
CA PHE A 115 12.43 -3.42 -9.87
C PHE A 115 12.29 -4.89 -10.24
N THR A 116 12.00 -5.15 -11.51
CA THR A 116 11.84 -6.52 -12.03
C THR A 116 13.19 -7.13 -12.40
N MET A 117 13.55 -8.23 -11.76
CA MET A 117 14.73 -9.04 -12.09
C MET A 117 14.31 -10.47 -12.43
N GLY A 118 14.34 -10.81 -13.72
CA GLY A 118 13.77 -12.07 -14.20
C GLY A 118 12.27 -12.11 -13.92
N LYS A 119 11.81 -13.14 -13.19
CA LYS A 119 10.41 -13.28 -12.77
C LYS A 119 10.10 -12.65 -11.40
N TYR A 120 11.10 -12.13 -10.71
CA TYR A 120 10.96 -11.60 -9.35
C TYR A 120 10.94 -10.08 -9.34
N ARG A 121 10.34 -9.52 -8.29
CA ARG A 121 10.23 -8.09 -8.06
C ARG A 121 10.94 -7.76 -6.75
N ILE A 122 11.83 -6.79 -6.80
CA ILE A 122 12.63 -6.30 -5.67
C ILE A 122 12.04 -4.97 -5.23
N ASP A 123 11.79 -4.77 -3.94
CA ASP A 123 11.05 -3.60 -3.44
C ASP A 123 11.79 -2.29 -3.72
N LEU A 124 13.10 -2.28 -3.50
CA LEU A 124 14.01 -1.18 -3.84
C LEU A 124 15.35 -1.71 -4.34
N TYR A 125 15.82 -1.19 -5.48
CA TYR A 125 17.06 -1.62 -6.10
C TYR A 125 17.96 -0.43 -6.40
N PHE A 126 19.25 -0.53 -6.04
CA PHE A 126 20.30 0.44 -6.32
C PHE A 126 21.18 -0.12 -7.46
N PRO A 127 20.95 0.28 -8.72
CA PRO A 127 21.55 -0.40 -9.87
C PRO A 127 23.07 -0.32 -9.91
N ASP A 128 23.62 0.85 -9.59
CA ASP A 128 25.06 1.12 -9.65
C ASP A 128 25.85 0.29 -8.62
N TYR A 129 25.17 -0.09 -7.53
CA TYR A 129 25.76 -0.84 -6.43
C TYR A 129 25.37 -2.32 -6.43
N ARG A 130 24.53 -2.76 -7.39
CA ARG A 130 23.93 -4.10 -7.44
C ARG A 130 23.36 -4.51 -6.08
N LEU A 131 22.59 -3.61 -5.47
CA LEU A 131 22.05 -3.81 -4.13
C LEU A 131 20.52 -3.90 -4.21
N ALA A 132 20.00 -5.04 -3.77
CA ALA A 132 18.59 -5.29 -3.55
C ALA A 132 18.25 -5.03 -2.07
N VAL A 133 17.18 -4.28 -1.82
CA VAL A 133 16.64 -4.01 -0.49
C VAL A 133 15.18 -4.47 -0.47
N GLU A 134 14.85 -5.36 0.47
CA GLU A 134 13.54 -5.99 0.58
C GLU A 134 12.92 -5.79 1.96
N CYS A 135 11.63 -5.48 1.97
CA CYS A 135 10.84 -5.42 3.17
C CYS A 135 10.15 -6.77 3.37
N ASP A 136 10.47 -7.44 4.46
CA ASP A 136 9.91 -8.73 4.84
C ASP A 136 8.89 -8.54 5.96
N GLU A 137 7.69 -8.08 5.60
CA GLU A 137 6.60 -7.93 6.56
C GLU A 137 6.21 -9.30 7.13
N ASN A 138 6.12 -9.38 8.46
CA ASN A 138 5.72 -10.58 9.20
C ASN A 138 6.58 -11.83 8.88
N ASN A 139 7.83 -11.69 8.45
CA ASN A 139 8.73 -12.79 8.06
C ASN A 139 8.15 -13.69 6.95
N HIS A 140 7.26 -13.16 6.10
CA HIS A 140 6.63 -13.91 5.02
C HIS A 140 6.09 -15.29 5.47
N ILE A 141 5.50 -15.38 6.68
CA ILE A 141 5.01 -16.64 7.27
C ILE A 141 3.99 -17.36 6.36
N ASP A 142 3.30 -16.60 5.51
CA ASP A 142 2.33 -17.07 4.53
C ASP A 142 2.94 -17.62 3.24
N ARG A 143 4.27 -17.53 3.05
CA ARG A 143 4.97 -17.97 1.84
C ARG A 143 5.69 -19.31 2.04
N ASP A 144 5.84 -20.03 0.93
CA ASP A 144 6.61 -21.27 0.89
C ASP A 144 8.12 -20.96 1.10
N PRO A 145 8.76 -21.53 2.15
CA PRO A 145 10.17 -21.26 2.46
C PRO A 145 11.16 -21.67 1.36
N ILE A 146 10.85 -22.74 0.61
CA ILE A 146 11.69 -23.22 -0.48
C ILE A 146 11.64 -22.22 -1.63
N MET A 147 10.45 -21.71 -1.94
CA MET A 147 10.28 -20.71 -3.01
C MET A 147 10.94 -19.37 -2.66
N GLU A 148 10.87 -18.92 -1.41
CA GLU A 148 11.59 -17.72 -0.95
C GLU A 148 13.11 -17.91 -1.04
N LYS A 149 13.62 -19.08 -0.66
CA LYS A 149 15.05 -19.38 -0.80
C LYS A 149 15.51 -19.41 -2.26
N ILE A 150 14.74 -20.04 -3.16
CA ILE A 150 15.03 -20.04 -4.60
C ILE A 150 15.04 -18.61 -5.17
N ARG A 151 14.14 -17.76 -4.68
CA ARG A 151 14.07 -16.34 -5.06
C ARG A 151 15.31 -15.57 -4.61
N GLU A 152 15.71 -15.74 -3.37
CA GLU A 152 16.90 -15.13 -2.79
C GLU A 152 18.18 -15.59 -3.51
N ASP A 153 18.36 -16.90 -3.66
CA ASP A 153 19.50 -17.49 -4.37
C ASP A 153 19.58 -16.98 -5.81
N TYR A 154 18.44 -16.80 -6.48
CA TYR A 154 18.40 -16.19 -7.81
C TYR A 154 18.89 -14.73 -7.78
N ILE A 155 18.43 -13.89 -6.86
CA ILE A 155 18.88 -12.49 -6.78
C ILE A 155 20.39 -12.41 -6.51
N ILE A 156 20.89 -13.21 -5.56
CA ILE A 156 22.30 -13.25 -5.19
C ILE A 156 23.17 -13.78 -6.34
N SER A 157 22.75 -14.86 -7.01
CA SER A 157 23.49 -15.45 -8.15
C SER A 157 23.66 -14.49 -9.33
N ARG A 158 22.83 -13.45 -9.43
CA ARG A 158 22.99 -12.34 -10.41
C ARG A 158 24.04 -11.30 -9.99
N GLY A 159 24.77 -11.56 -8.91
CA GLY A 159 25.84 -10.72 -8.38
C GLY A 159 25.35 -9.58 -7.50
N ASN A 160 24.14 -9.68 -6.97
CA ASN A 160 23.57 -8.65 -6.10
C ASN A 160 23.89 -8.92 -4.63
N LYS A 161 24.10 -7.85 -3.88
CA LYS A 161 23.98 -7.85 -2.43
C LYS A 161 22.50 -7.75 -2.08
N LEU A 162 22.08 -8.41 -1.00
CA LEU A 162 20.71 -8.37 -0.52
C LEU A 162 20.70 -7.88 0.94
N ILE A 163 19.91 -6.84 1.19
CA ILE A 163 19.51 -6.41 2.53
C ILE A 163 18.02 -6.73 2.67
N ARG A 164 17.66 -7.48 3.70
CA ARG A 164 16.27 -7.77 4.04
C ARG A 164 16.00 -7.32 5.46
N PHE A 165 14.92 -6.57 5.65
CA PHE A 165 14.55 -6.06 6.97
C PHE A 165 13.08 -6.35 7.26
N ASN A 166 12.73 -6.56 8.53
CA ASN A 166 11.36 -6.78 8.96
C ASN A 166 10.89 -5.64 9.88
N PRO A 167 9.99 -4.77 9.41
CA PRO A 167 9.52 -3.62 10.17
C PRO A 167 8.58 -3.98 11.32
N ASN A 168 8.11 -5.23 11.41
CA ASN A 168 7.24 -5.72 12.49
C ASN A 168 8.02 -6.26 13.68
N THR A 169 9.36 -6.35 13.61
CA THR A 169 10.17 -6.78 14.75
C THR A 169 10.17 -5.71 15.85
N LYS A 170 10.13 -6.13 17.13
CA LYS A 170 10.03 -5.19 18.28
C LYS A 170 11.20 -4.22 18.39
N GLN A 171 12.35 -4.56 17.80
CA GLN A 171 13.59 -3.78 17.86
C GLN A 171 13.92 -3.15 16.50
N PHE A 172 12.95 -3.10 15.57
CA PHE A 172 13.19 -2.52 14.26
C PHE A 172 13.52 -1.02 14.36
N ASP A 173 14.67 -0.65 13.81
CA ASP A 173 15.07 0.73 13.60
C ASP A 173 15.45 0.93 12.12
N LEU A 174 14.77 1.87 11.46
CA LEU A 174 15.04 2.18 10.05
C LEU A 174 16.47 2.68 9.82
N SER A 175 17.07 3.33 10.82
CA SER A 175 18.45 3.83 10.74
C SER A 175 19.48 2.72 10.61
N ASP A 176 19.19 1.52 11.13
CA ASP A 176 20.05 0.34 10.94
C ASP A 176 20.10 -0.08 9.47
N VAL A 177 18.94 -0.12 8.81
CA VAL A 177 18.83 -0.45 7.38
C VAL A 177 19.59 0.58 6.53
N ILE A 178 19.39 1.86 6.83
CA ILE A 178 20.08 2.95 6.12
C ILE A 178 21.60 2.83 6.31
N ARG A 179 22.06 2.53 7.52
CA ARG A 179 23.48 2.32 7.81
C ARG A 179 24.06 1.15 7.02
N GLU A 180 23.35 0.02 6.92
CA GLU A 180 23.78 -1.13 6.12
C GLU A 180 23.90 -0.78 4.63
N ILE A 181 22.95 -0.02 4.10
CA ILE A 181 23.01 0.51 2.73
C ILE A 181 24.25 1.40 2.57
N PHE A 182 24.52 2.31 3.49
CA PHE A 182 25.71 3.17 3.44
C PHE A 182 27.03 2.39 3.49
N ILE A 183 27.12 1.32 4.30
CA ILE A 183 28.30 0.45 4.35
C ILE A 183 28.58 -0.18 2.98
N ILE A 184 27.54 -0.42 2.17
CA ILE A 184 27.67 -0.97 0.83
C ILE A 184 28.03 0.10 -0.20
N ILE A 185 27.44 1.29 -0.07
CA ILE A 185 27.58 2.40 -1.02
C ILE A 185 28.92 3.15 -0.87
N LEU A 186 29.43 3.29 0.36
CA LEU A 186 30.64 4.05 0.68
C LEU A 186 31.92 3.19 0.70
N LYS A 187 31.82 1.88 0.46
CA LYS A 187 32.97 0.99 0.25
C LYS A 187 33.35 0.94 -1.22
#